data_AF-A0A3S4INX1-F1
#
_entry.id   AF-A0A3S4INX1-F1
#
_cell.length_a   1.000
_cell.length_b   1.000
_cell.length_c   1.000
_cell.angle_alpha   90.00
_cell.angle_beta   90.00
_cell.angle_gamma   90.00
#
_symmetry.space_group_name_H-M   'P 1'
#
loop_
_entity.id
_entity.type
_entity.pdbx_description
1 polymer ?
#
loop_
_entity_poly.entity_id
_entity_poly.type
_entity_poly.pdbx_seq_one_letter_code
_entity_poly.pdbx_strand_id
1 'polypeptide(L)'
;MVVKYSVESDIEIDICPDKSIAASDGNDSIVFSVSAVLTGSKEPVVGVPIVFSSDNHAVLSETNSIFYGTLTDGTGLARATLKNNYSEQVVVTAKLNDSSQNIVMAKVTFVDEVKPLVVEYAKNKNHTLLNNEPSIVWDNAEFIIQTSGGSGSLQWQVVNSTGDINVLSGSKGQGIVSILRENYGSHVIRADDIITGEFIEYSFSVVNYIYSDNESYFLGELLVSPPGRIISPSVYQSLCREWGNMSAYSGWGGDYWSSDHNMKHNLAKVMNIDTGIDRYSRITLHQYKAAYQTK
;
A
#
# COMPACT_ATOMS: atom_id res chain seq x y z
N MET A 1 47.37 -30.04 27.68
CA MET A 1 47.42 -29.48 26.32
C MET A 1 46.15 -28.66 26.14
N VAL A 2 46.23 -27.35 26.33
CA VAL A 2 45.08 -26.45 26.14
C VAL A 2 45.03 -26.17 24.65
N VAL A 3 44.08 -26.77 23.95
CA VAL A 3 43.81 -26.44 22.54
C VAL A 3 43.16 -25.07 22.54
N LYS A 4 43.94 -24.03 22.24
CA LYS A 4 43.39 -22.74 21.82
C LYS A 4 42.81 -22.94 20.43
N TYR A 5 41.49 -23.13 20.34
CA TYR A 5 40.78 -22.90 19.09
C TYR A 5 40.87 -21.40 18.79
N SER A 6 41.42 -21.06 17.63
CA SER A 6 41.32 -19.73 17.04
C SER A 6 39.92 -19.62 16.44
N VAL A 7 38.95 -19.08 17.20
CA VAL A 7 37.50 -19.16 16.91
C VAL A 7 37.01 -18.03 15.98
N GLU A 8 37.86 -17.10 15.56
CA GLU A 8 37.37 -15.85 14.94
C GLU A 8 36.99 -15.95 13.45
N SER A 9 37.32 -17.03 12.73
CA SER A 9 37.06 -17.15 11.28
C SER A 9 35.74 -17.85 10.90
N ASP A 10 35.04 -18.47 11.87
CA ASP A 10 33.93 -19.40 11.58
C ASP A 10 32.58 -18.96 12.17
N ILE A 11 32.49 -17.71 12.66
CA ILE A 11 31.23 -17.15 13.19
C ILE A 11 30.83 -15.96 12.33
N GLU A 12 29.62 -16.03 11.78
CA GLU A 12 28.95 -14.91 11.14
C GLU A 12 27.97 -14.27 12.13
N ILE A 13 27.92 -12.94 12.12
CA ILE A 13 26.92 -12.19 12.89
C ILE A 13 26.03 -11.37 11.97
N ASP A 14 24.79 -11.12 12.40
CA ASP A 14 23.84 -10.21 11.76
C ASP A 14 23.11 -9.41 12.84
N ILE A 15 22.68 -8.17 12.53
CA ILE A 15 22.01 -7.27 13.47
C ILE A 15 20.63 -6.87 12.94
N CYS A 16 19.61 -7.09 13.76
CA CYS A 16 18.22 -6.78 13.42
C CYS A 16 17.58 -5.95 14.54
N PRO A 17 17.17 -4.69 14.29
CA PRO A 17 16.32 -3.94 15.20
C PRO A 17 14.88 -4.46 15.17
N ASP A 18 14.17 -4.39 16.29
CA ASP A 18 12.75 -4.74 16.39
C ASP A 18 11.85 -3.73 15.66
N LYS A 19 12.28 -2.47 15.58
CA LYS A 19 11.69 -1.39 14.77
C LYS A 19 12.77 -0.40 14.36
N SER A 20 12.58 0.35 13.28
CA SER A 20 13.58 1.35 12.85
C SER A 20 13.22 2.81 13.14
N ILE A 21 12.07 3.06 13.79
CA ILE A 21 11.64 4.38 14.24
C ILE A 21 11.17 4.33 15.70
N ALA A 22 11.56 5.32 16.51
CA ALA A 22 11.10 5.50 17.88
C ALA A 22 10.92 6.99 18.22
N ALA A 23 10.13 7.29 19.25
CA ALA A 23 10.02 8.66 19.77
C ALA A 23 11.33 9.07 20.49
N SER A 24 11.79 10.31 20.27
CA SER A 24 12.97 10.86 20.93
C SER A 24 12.65 11.41 22.34
N ASP A 25 11.87 10.69 23.14
CA ASP A 25 11.37 11.11 24.45
C ASP A 25 12.11 10.47 25.64
N GLY A 26 13.16 9.69 25.36
CA GLY A 26 13.92 8.93 26.35
C GLY A 26 13.18 7.73 26.96
N ASN A 27 11.91 7.53 26.62
CA ASN A 27 11.10 6.40 27.10
C ASN A 27 10.97 5.34 26.03
N ASP A 28 10.63 5.75 24.81
CA ASP A 28 10.58 4.85 23.67
C ASP A 28 11.98 4.33 23.32
N SER A 29 12.03 3.07 22.90
CA SER A 29 13.29 2.35 22.72
C SER A 29 13.25 1.42 21.53
N ILE A 30 14.43 1.14 20.99
CA ILE A 30 14.62 0.15 19.92
C ILE A 30 15.49 -0.97 20.46
N VAL A 31 15.02 -2.21 20.34
CA VAL A 31 15.76 -3.40 20.75
C VAL A 31 16.48 -4.01 19.54
N PHE A 32 17.79 -4.07 19.61
CA PHE A 32 18.62 -4.75 18.63
C PHE A 32 18.86 -6.19 19.06
N SER A 33 18.68 -7.12 18.12
CA SER A 33 19.08 -8.52 18.28
C SER A 33 20.23 -8.82 17.32
N VAL A 34 21.35 -9.29 17.86
CA VAL A 34 22.49 -9.80 17.09
C VAL A 34 22.46 -11.31 17.12
N SER A 35 22.31 -11.95 15.98
CA SER A 35 22.46 -13.40 15.85
C SER A 35 23.89 -13.76 15.56
N ALA A 36 24.45 -14.74 16.27
CA ALA A 36 25.72 -15.37 15.95
C ALA A 36 25.49 -16.81 15.49
N VAL A 37 25.99 -17.16 14.31
CA VAL A 37 25.85 -18.49 13.72
C VAL A 37 27.17 -19.00 13.18
N LEU A 38 27.33 -20.33 13.12
CA LEU A 38 28.47 -20.95 12.45
C LEU A 38 28.41 -20.71 10.94
N THR A 39 29.54 -20.32 10.36
CA THR A 39 29.71 -20.18 8.92
C THR A 39 29.37 -21.51 8.23
N GLY A 40 28.48 -21.45 7.24
CA GLY A 40 28.05 -22.62 6.47
C GLY A 40 26.85 -23.36 7.08
N SER A 41 26.94 -23.87 8.30
CA SER A 41 25.84 -24.66 8.91
C SER A 41 24.67 -23.80 9.40
N LYS A 42 24.92 -22.51 9.68
CA LYS A 42 23.95 -21.57 10.27
C LYS A 42 23.42 -22.00 11.64
N GLU A 43 24.12 -22.90 12.32
CA GLU A 43 23.77 -23.30 13.69
C GLU A 43 24.06 -22.14 14.67
N PRO A 44 23.15 -21.84 15.62
CA PRO A 44 23.37 -20.77 16.58
C PRO A 44 24.57 -21.02 17.51
N VAL A 45 25.33 -19.97 17.80
CA VAL A 45 26.51 -20.06 18.68
C VAL A 45 26.25 -19.35 20.00
N VAL A 46 26.37 -20.08 21.10
CA VAL A 46 26.08 -19.62 22.47
C VAL A 46 27.34 -19.09 23.16
N GLY A 47 27.20 -18.08 24.01
CA GLY A 47 28.29 -17.55 24.83
C GLY A 47 29.31 -16.71 24.06
N VAL A 48 28.95 -16.25 22.87
CA VAL A 48 29.80 -15.43 22.01
C VAL A 48 29.78 -13.98 22.50
N PRO A 49 30.94 -13.34 22.73
CA PRO A 49 30.99 -11.97 23.23
C PRO A 49 30.70 -10.96 22.12
N ILE A 50 29.64 -10.18 22.30
CA ILE A 50 29.21 -9.11 21.39
C ILE A 50 29.35 -7.77 22.10
N VAL A 51 29.94 -6.79 21.41
CA VAL A 51 30.00 -5.39 21.86
C VAL A 51 29.14 -4.55 20.93
N PHE A 52 28.12 -3.94 21.51
CA PHE A 52 27.30 -2.92 20.89
C PHE A 52 27.92 -1.54 21.12
N SER A 53 27.80 -0.68 20.12
CA SER A 53 28.04 0.75 20.25
C SER A 53 27.05 1.56 19.44
N SER A 54 26.59 2.68 19.99
CA SER A 54 25.77 3.68 19.30
C SER A 54 26.58 4.94 18.97
N ASP A 55 26.14 5.68 17.96
CA ASP A 55 26.63 7.02 17.67
C ASP A 55 25.68 8.12 18.19
N ASN A 56 26.07 9.38 17.95
CA ASN A 56 25.33 10.58 18.32
C ASN A 56 24.95 10.63 19.80
N HIS A 57 23.71 10.99 20.14
CA HIS A 57 23.24 11.18 21.51
C HIS A 57 22.52 9.95 22.07
N ALA A 58 22.39 8.89 21.28
CA ALA A 58 21.68 7.70 21.68
C ALA A 58 22.50 6.84 22.65
N VAL A 59 21.83 6.30 23.65
CA VAL A 59 22.45 5.49 24.71
C VAL A 59 21.85 4.10 24.76
N LEU A 60 22.68 3.12 25.08
CA LEU A 60 22.29 1.75 25.38
C LEU A 60 21.82 1.70 26.84
N SER A 61 20.56 1.34 27.05
CA SER A 61 19.88 1.50 28.33
C SER A 61 20.41 0.58 29.43
N GLU A 62 21.06 -0.52 29.05
CA GLU A 62 21.67 -1.50 29.96
C GLU A 62 22.83 -0.90 30.76
N THR A 63 23.55 0.06 30.17
CA THR A 63 24.72 0.74 30.79
C THR A 63 24.56 2.24 30.89
N ASN A 64 23.51 2.81 30.30
CA ASN A 64 23.34 4.25 30.10
C ASN A 64 24.59 4.89 29.45
N SER A 65 25.15 4.21 28.45
CA SER A 65 26.38 4.59 27.75
C SER A 65 26.27 4.27 26.26
N ILE A 66 27.20 4.79 25.46
CA ILE A 66 27.31 4.45 24.03
C ILE A 66 27.95 3.09 23.78
N PHE A 67 28.34 2.35 24.82
CA PHE A 67 28.90 0.99 24.72
C PHE A 67 28.19 0.01 25.66
N TYR A 68 27.92 -1.20 25.17
CA TYR A 68 27.41 -2.30 25.98
C TYR A 68 27.97 -3.64 25.46
N GLY A 69 28.61 -4.40 26.35
CA GLY A 69 29.10 -5.75 26.06
C GLY A 69 28.18 -6.80 26.67
N THR A 70 27.85 -7.84 25.91
CA THR A 70 27.04 -8.97 26.38
C THR A 70 27.43 -10.27 25.68
N LEU A 71 26.82 -11.39 26.08
CA LEU A 71 27.04 -12.71 25.47
C LEU A 71 25.79 -13.15 24.72
N THR A 72 25.96 -13.94 23.65
CA THR A 72 24.81 -14.61 23.02
C THR A 72 24.18 -15.62 23.98
N ASP A 73 22.85 -15.63 24.04
CA ASP A 73 22.04 -16.50 24.87
C ASP A 73 21.94 -17.93 24.31
N GLY A 74 21.12 -18.78 24.95
CA GLY A 74 20.91 -20.17 24.52
C GLY A 74 20.27 -20.34 23.13
N THR A 75 19.83 -19.26 22.50
CA THR A 75 19.32 -19.22 21.12
C THR A 75 20.33 -18.61 20.13
N GLY A 76 21.54 -18.26 20.61
CA GLY A 76 22.57 -17.60 19.81
C GLY A 76 22.32 -16.12 19.57
N LEU A 77 21.48 -15.48 20.40
CA LEU A 77 21.13 -14.06 20.29
C LEU A 77 21.74 -13.21 21.40
N ALA A 78 22.36 -12.10 21.05
CA ALA A 78 22.72 -11.02 21.97
C ALA A 78 21.77 -9.84 21.76
N ARG A 79 21.28 -9.21 22.81
CA ARG A 79 20.31 -8.09 22.71
C ARG A 79 20.84 -6.82 23.36
N ALA A 80 20.46 -5.68 22.81
CA ALA A 80 20.73 -4.37 23.40
C ALA A 80 19.58 -3.40 23.11
N THR A 81 19.29 -2.51 24.06
CA THR A 81 18.13 -1.62 24.01
C THR A 81 18.61 -0.18 23.90
N LEU A 82 18.28 0.49 22.81
CA LEU A 82 18.70 1.85 22.50
C LEU A 82 17.60 2.85 22.85
N LYS A 83 17.97 3.97 23.47
CA LYS A 83 17.10 5.12 23.77
C LYS A 83 17.75 6.41 23.32
N ASN A 84 16.93 7.40 22.98
CA ASN A 84 17.41 8.74 22.64
C ASN A 84 16.43 9.83 23.08
N ASN A 85 16.95 11.01 23.41
CA ASN A 85 16.16 12.22 23.70
C ASN A 85 16.20 13.24 22.54
N TYR A 86 16.89 12.90 21.46
CA TYR A 86 17.10 13.78 20.31
C TYR A 86 16.54 13.14 19.04
N SER A 87 15.82 13.94 18.25
CA SER A 87 15.34 13.54 16.93
C SER A 87 16.50 13.51 15.94
N GLU A 88 17.02 12.33 15.63
CA GLU A 88 18.16 12.12 14.74
C GLU A 88 18.21 10.69 14.18
N GLN A 89 18.98 10.48 13.11
CA GLN A 89 19.34 9.13 12.66
C GLN A 89 20.52 8.63 13.50
N VAL A 90 20.44 7.38 13.95
CA VAL A 90 21.44 6.72 14.79
C VAL A 90 21.90 5.45 14.09
N VAL A 91 23.22 5.20 14.12
CA VAL A 91 23.83 3.95 13.70
C VAL A 91 24.23 3.15 14.94
N VAL A 92 23.69 1.94 15.06
CA VAL A 92 24.17 0.95 16.03
C VAL A 92 25.10 0.00 15.34
N THR A 93 26.30 -0.12 15.88
CA THR A 93 27.30 -1.08 15.45
C THR A 93 27.35 -2.21 16.46
N ALA A 94 27.39 -3.46 15.99
CA ALA A 94 27.70 -4.61 16.81
C ALA A 94 28.91 -5.34 16.24
N LYS A 95 29.79 -5.80 17.11
CA LYS A 95 30.97 -6.57 16.72
C LYS A 95 31.25 -7.71 17.67
N LEU A 96 31.89 -8.76 17.15
CA LEU A 96 32.55 -9.74 18.00
C LEU A 96 33.66 -9.03 18.80
N ASN A 97 33.71 -9.27 20.11
CA ASN A 97 34.73 -8.66 20.96
C ASN A 97 36.14 -9.04 20.44
N ASP A 98 37.04 -8.06 20.36
CA ASP A 98 38.39 -8.16 19.81
C ASP A 98 38.54 -8.52 18.31
N SER A 99 37.43 -8.69 17.56
CA SER A 99 37.46 -8.91 16.11
C SER A 99 37.43 -7.60 15.33
N SER A 100 38.24 -7.53 14.27
CA SER A 100 38.22 -6.43 13.28
C SER A 100 37.43 -6.75 12.01
N GLN A 101 36.96 -7.99 11.84
CA GLN A 101 36.31 -8.46 10.61
C GLN A 101 34.82 -8.73 10.74
N ASN A 102 34.32 -8.96 11.96
CA ASN A 102 32.91 -9.26 12.21
C ASN A 102 32.22 -8.04 12.83
N ILE A 103 31.89 -7.06 11.98
CA ILE A 103 31.22 -5.81 12.34
C ILE A 103 29.96 -5.68 11.49
N VAL A 104 28.83 -5.51 12.15
CA VAL A 104 27.53 -5.28 11.51
C VAL A 104 26.94 -3.98 12.03
N MET A 105 26.14 -3.32 11.19
CA MET A 105 25.56 -2.02 11.49
C MET A 105 24.09 -1.99 11.13
N ALA A 106 23.28 -1.37 11.97
CA ALA A 106 21.89 -1.05 11.71
C ALA A 106 21.65 0.44 11.88
N LYS A 107 20.83 1.03 10.99
CA LYS A 107 20.43 2.43 11.06
C LYS A 107 18.99 2.52 11.53
N VAL A 108 18.73 3.42 12.47
CA VAL A 108 17.40 3.69 13.02
C VAL A 108 17.21 5.19 13.17
N THR A 109 15.97 5.64 13.33
CA THR A 109 15.65 7.07 13.41
C THR A 109 14.83 7.33 14.68
N PHE A 110 15.26 8.31 15.46
CA PHE A 110 14.44 8.88 16.52
C PHE A 110 13.79 10.14 15.99
N VAL A 111 12.51 10.35 16.31
CA VAL A 111 11.71 11.51 15.87
C VAL A 111 10.98 12.12 17.04
N ASP A 112 10.72 13.43 16.99
CA ASP A 112 9.99 14.12 18.08
C ASP A 112 8.59 13.52 18.30
N GLU A 113 7.94 13.06 17.23
CA GLU A 113 6.62 12.43 17.26
C GLU A 113 6.54 11.30 16.24
N VAL A 114 6.18 10.09 16.69
CA VAL A 114 5.83 8.98 15.79
C VAL A 114 4.37 9.13 15.40
N LYS A 115 4.12 9.55 14.16
CA LYS A 115 2.76 9.70 13.64
C LYS A 115 2.21 8.34 13.24
N PRO A 116 0.98 7.98 13.66
CA PRO A 116 0.37 6.72 13.28
C PRO A 116 0.19 6.66 11.77
N LEU A 117 0.41 5.48 11.19
CA LEU A 117 0.07 5.24 9.79
C LEU A 117 -1.43 5.44 9.57
N VAL A 118 -1.79 6.32 8.63
CA VAL A 118 -3.18 6.62 8.27
C VAL A 118 -3.34 6.75 6.76
N VAL A 119 -4.53 6.40 6.25
CA VAL A 119 -4.93 6.77 4.88
C VAL A 119 -5.26 8.26 4.85
N GLU A 120 -4.53 9.02 4.03
CA GLU A 120 -4.75 10.46 3.86
C GLU A 120 -5.89 10.72 2.87
N TYR A 121 -5.86 10.05 1.72
CA TYR A 121 -6.93 10.08 0.73
C TYR A 121 -6.81 8.90 -0.25
N ALA A 122 -7.90 8.62 -0.94
CA ALA A 122 -7.89 7.88 -2.19
C ALA A 122 -8.35 8.79 -3.34
N LYS A 123 -7.73 8.70 -4.51
CA LYS A 123 -8.10 9.52 -5.67
C LYS A 123 -7.80 8.84 -6.98
N ASN A 124 -8.53 9.21 -8.03
CA ASN A 124 -8.22 8.85 -9.40
C ASN A 124 -7.63 10.08 -10.13
N LYS A 125 -7.67 10.08 -11.46
CA LYS A 125 -6.99 11.10 -12.28
C LYS A 125 -7.49 12.53 -12.05
N ASN A 126 -8.76 12.70 -11.70
CA ASN A 126 -9.36 14.03 -11.58
C ASN A 126 -10.43 14.15 -10.46
N HIS A 127 -10.56 13.13 -9.61
CA HIS A 127 -11.52 13.10 -8.51
C HIS A 127 -10.94 12.45 -7.25
N THR A 128 -11.35 12.96 -6.08
CA THR A 128 -11.00 12.36 -4.78
C THR A 128 -12.15 11.46 -4.35
N LEU A 129 -11.85 10.19 -4.10
CA LEU A 129 -12.83 9.19 -3.71
C LEU A 129 -13.28 9.42 -2.26
N LEU A 130 -14.55 9.16 -1.99
CA LEU A 130 -15.07 9.12 -0.63
C LEU A 130 -14.76 7.77 0.02
N ASN A 131 -14.99 7.70 1.34
CA ASN A 131 -14.83 6.45 2.09
C ASN A 131 -15.68 5.33 1.45
N ASN A 132 -15.06 4.17 1.26
CA ASN A 132 -15.65 2.97 0.65
C ASN A 132 -15.91 3.04 -0.87
N GLU A 133 -15.44 4.07 -1.57
CA GLU A 133 -15.45 4.14 -3.03
C GLU A 133 -14.13 3.55 -3.61
N PRO A 134 -14.10 3.02 -4.85
CA PRO A 134 -15.19 3.02 -5.83
C PRO A 134 -16.21 1.89 -5.63
N SER A 135 -17.46 2.17 -5.98
CA SER A 135 -18.54 1.20 -6.13
C SER A 135 -18.87 0.86 -7.59
N ILE A 136 -18.40 1.69 -8.52
CA ILE A 136 -18.49 1.44 -9.96
C ILE A 136 -17.09 1.40 -10.57
N VAL A 137 -16.81 0.38 -11.38
CA VAL A 137 -15.50 0.21 -12.01
C VAL A 137 -15.66 -0.36 -13.42
N TRP A 138 -14.57 -0.33 -14.18
CA TRP A 138 -14.44 -0.97 -15.49
C TRP A 138 -13.03 -1.56 -15.63
N ASP A 139 -12.79 -2.27 -16.74
CA ASP A 139 -11.49 -2.85 -17.01
C ASP A 139 -10.40 -1.77 -17.13
N ASN A 140 -9.28 -1.93 -16.42
CA ASN A 140 -8.19 -0.96 -16.31
C ASN A 140 -8.57 0.36 -15.60
N ALA A 141 -9.66 0.39 -14.83
CA ALA A 141 -9.90 1.49 -13.91
C ALA A 141 -8.77 1.54 -12.86
N GLU A 142 -8.25 2.73 -12.59
CA GLU A 142 -7.10 2.92 -11.69
C GLU A 142 -7.32 4.09 -10.73
N PHE A 143 -7.01 3.85 -9.46
CA PHE A 143 -6.97 4.89 -8.43
C PHE A 143 -5.77 4.67 -7.53
N ILE A 144 -5.38 5.72 -6.82
CA ILE A 144 -4.29 5.68 -5.84
C ILE A 144 -4.84 5.81 -4.44
N ILE A 145 -4.17 5.18 -3.49
CA ILE A 145 -4.34 5.38 -2.05
C ILE A 145 -3.05 6.04 -1.55
N GLN A 146 -3.16 7.20 -0.92
CA GLN A 146 -2.05 7.89 -0.28
C GLN A 146 -2.16 7.73 1.22
N THR A 147 -1.03 7.39 1.86
CA THR A 147 -0.91 7.36 3.32
C THR A 147 0.02 8.45 3.82
N SER A 148 -0.09 8.72 5.12
CA SER A 148 0.86 9.52 5.89
C SER A 148 1.12 8.85 7.25
N GLY A 149 2.17 9.29 7.96
CA GLY A 149 2.63 8.62 9.17
C GLY A 149 3.42 7.34 8.89
N GLY A 150 3.68 6.57 9.94
CA GLY A 150 4.61 5.44 9.91
C GLY A 150 6.01 5.85 9.45
N SER A 151 6.74 4.91 8.86
CA SER A 151 8.00 5.16 8.16
C SER A 151 7.80 5.64 6.72
N GLY A 152 6.66 5.27 6.14
CA GLY A 152 6.32 5.44 4.73
C GLY A 152 6.95 4.40 3.79
N SER A 153 7.68 3.42 4.34
CA SER A 153 8.12 2.23 3.62
C SER A 153 7.04 1.16 3.71
N LEU A 154 6.14 1.15 2.73
CA LEU A 154 4.95 0.30 2.76
C LEU A 154 5.03 -0.85 1.75
N GLN A 155 4.58 -2.02 2.19
CA GLN A 155 4.27 -3.15 1.35
C GLN A 155 2.75 -3.21 1.14
N TRP A 156 2.32 -3.09 -0.12
CA TRP A 156 0.92 -3.12 -0.49
C TRP A 156 0.48 -4.51 -0.92
N GLN A 157 -0.74 -4.89 -0.54
CA GLN A 157 -1.34 -6.18 -0.92
C GLN A 157 -2.86 -6.12 -0.98
N VAL A 158 -3.45 -7.04 -1.75
CA VAL A 158 -4.89 -7.29 -1.76
C VAL A 158 -5.16 -8.46 -0.80
N VAL A 159 -5.91 -8.24 0.28
CA VAL A 159 -6.03 -9.20 1.41
C VAL A 159 -6.62 -10.55 0.97
N ASN A 160 -7.53 -10.55 -0.01
CA ASN A 160 -8.15 -11.77 -0.55
C ASN A 160 -8.03 -11.81 -2.08
N SER A 161 -6.81 -11.70 -2.60
CA SER A 161 -6.60 -11.60 -4.05
C SER A 161 -7.15 -12.81 -4.82
N THR A 162 -8.07 -12.56 -5.74
CA THR A 162 -8.52 -13.49 -6.78
C THR A 162 -7.75 -13.31 -8.10
N GLY A 163 -6.83 -12.34 -8.16
CA GLY A 163 -6.18 -11.90 -9.40
C GLY A 163 -6.98 -10.90 -10.23
N ASP A 164 -8.13 -10.42 -9.72
CA ASP A 164 -9.01 -9.47 -10.42
C ASP A 164 -8.71 -8.01 -10.10
N ILE A 165 -7.98 -7.77 -9.02
CA ILE A 165 -7.44 -6.46 -8.61
C ILE A 165 -5.94 -6.63 -8.38
N ASN A 166 -5.18 -5.62 -8.79
CA ASN A 166 -3.77 -5.50 -8.47
C ASN A 166 -3.52 -4.23 -7.64
N VAL A 167 -2.49 -4.26 -6.80
CA VAL A 167 -1.95 -3.07 -6.15
C VAL A 167 -0.43 -3.06 -6.26
N LEU A 168 0.13 -1.93 -6.70
CA LEU A 168 1.56 -1.71 -6.81
C LEU A 168 2.00 -0.55 -5.91
N SER A 169 3.22 -0.62 -5.39
CA SER A 169 3.82 0.52 -4.68
C SER A 169 4.17 1.65 -5.67
N GLY A 170 3.71 2.86 -5.39
CA GLY A 170 4.02 4.08 -6.13
C GLY A 170 5.11 4.90 -5.46
N SER A 171 4.92 6.22 -5.37
CA SER A 171 5.76 7.08 -4.52
C SER A 171 5.66 6.74 -3.03
N LYS A 172 6.44 7.40 -2.16
CA LYS A 172 6.43 7.15 -0.71
C LYS A 172 4.99 7.19 -0.15
N GLY A 173 4.58 6.11 0.52
CA GLY A 173 3.24 5.96 1.10
C GLY A 173 2.10 5.75 0.09
N GLN A 174 2.39 5.53 -1.20
CA GLN A 174 1.37 5.41 -2.25
C GLN A 174 1.17 3.96 -2.70
N GLY A 175 -0.09 3.55 -2.78
CA GLY A 175 -0.53 2.31 -3.44
C GLY A 175 -1.33 2.64 -4.69
N ILE A 176 -0.98 2.07 -5.83
CA ILE A 176 -1.67 2.22 -7.11
C ILE A 176 -2.53 0.98 -7.33
N VAL A 177 -3.84 1.13 -7.30
CA VAL A 177 -4.81 0.05 -7.42
C VAL A 177 -5.36 0.01 -8.84
N SER A 178 -5.29 -1.15 -9.49
CA SER A 178 -5.80 -1.36 -10.85
C SER A 178 -6.83 -2.49 -10.88
N ILE A 179 -7.96 -2.25 -11.53
CA ILE A 179 -9.01 -3.24 -11.78
C ILE A 179 -8.66 -4.00 -13.07
N LEU A 180 -8.56 -5.33 -13.01
CA LEU A 180 -8.10 -6.16 -14.13
C LEU A 180 -9.21 -6.95 -14.81
N ARG A 181 -10.33 -7.17 -14.12
CA ARG A 181 -11.54 -7.82 -14.65
C ARG A 181 -12.70 -7.68 -13.67
N GLU A 182 -13.85 -8.25 -14.04
CA GLU A 182 -15.07 -8.28 -13.23
C GLU A 182 -14.84 -8.78 -11.81
N ASN A 183 -15.15 -7.94 -10.82
CA ASN A 183 -14.80 -8.15 -9.42
C ASN A 183 -15.88 -7.61 -8.46
N TYR A 184 -17.12 -8.11 -8.55
CA TYR A 184 -18.20 -7.67 -7.65
C TYR A 184 -17.92 -8.03 -6.18
N GLY A 185 -18.47 -7.22 -5.27
CA GLY A 185 -18.38 -7.46 -3.82
C GLY A 185 -17.32 -6.62 -3.13
N SER A 186 -17.03 -6.98 -1.88
CA SER A 186 -16.14 -6.21 -1.01
C SER A 186 -14.67 -6.58 -1.19
N HIS A 187 -13.83 -5.55 -1.23
CA HIS A 187 -12.38 -5.66 -1.42
C HIS A 187 -11.66 -4.88 -0.33
N VAL A 188 -10.49 -5.38 0.07
CA VAL A 188 -9.62 -4.75 1.05
C VAL A 188 -8.20 -4.68 0.49
N ILE A 189 -7.70 -3.46 0.37
CA ILE A 189 -6.31 -3.17 0.07
C ILE A 189 -5.61 -2.86 1.39
N ARG A 190 -4.53 -3.57 1.69
CA ARG A 190 -3.77 -3.42 2.91
C ARG A 190 -2.39 -2.88 2.59
N ALA A 191 -1.91 -1.95 3.43
CA ALA A 191 -0.53 -1.50 3.42
C ALA A 191 0.10 -1.82 4.78
N ASP A 192 1.16 -2.61 4.75
CA ASP A 192 1.98 -2.96 5.92
C ASP A 192 3.23 -2.09 5.92
N ASP A 193 3.46 -1.35 6.99
CA ASP A 193 4.70 -0.62 7.20
C ASP A 193 5.77 -1.61 7.66
N ILE A 194 6.70 -1.91 6.76
CA ILE A 194 7.72 -2.94 6.98
C ILE A 194 8.73 -2.55 8.08
N ILE A 195 8.70 -1.30 8.54
CA ILE A 195 9.62 -0.76 9.54
C ILE A 195 8.95 -0.66 10.91
N THR A 196 7.71 -0.15 10.97
CA THR A 196 7.00 0.05 12.25
C THR A 196 6.16 -1.16 12.63
N GLY A 197 5.85 -2.04 11.67
CA GLY A 197 4.91 -3.15 11.85
C GLY A 197 3.44 -2.71 11.90
N GLU A 198 3.16 -1.41 11.78
CA GLU A 198 1.80 -0.90 11.65
C GLU A 198 1.21 -1.33 10.30
N PHE A 199 -0.12 -1.42 10.24
CA PHE A 199 -0.80 -1.62 8.97
C PHE A 199 -2.06 -0.76 8.91
N ILE A 200 -2.45 -0.42 7.68
CA ILE A 200 -3.73 0.21 7.38
C ILE A 200 -4.47 -0.59 6.32
N GLU A 201 -5.79 -0.40 6.29
CA GLU A 201 -6.66 -1.02 5.30
C GLU A 201 -7.56 0.03 4.66
N TYR A 202 -7.72 -0.10 3.35
CA TYR A 202 -8.68 0.63 2.55
C TYR A 202 -9.69 -0.35 1.97
N SER A 203 -10.95 -0.20 2.36
CA SER A 203 -12.03 -1.07 1.91
C SER A 203 -12.89 -0.35 0.87
N PHE A 204 -13.37 -1.08 -0.14
CA PHE A 204 -14.38 -0.61 -1.08
C PHE A 204 -15.27 -1.78 -1.52
N SER A 205 -16.42 -1.51 -2.16
CA SER A 205 -17.32 -2.57 -2.62
C SER A 205 -17.87 -2.30 -4.00
N VAL A 206 -17.50 -3.14 -4.97
CA VAL A 206 -17.94 -3.01 -6.36
C VAL A 206 -19.36 -3.54 -6.49
N VAL A 207 -20.28 -2.64 -6.80
CA VAL A 207 -21.70 -2.91 -7.09
C VAL A 207 -21.96 -2.89 -8.59
N ASN A 208 -21.20 -2.10 -9.35
CA ASN A 208 -21.35 -1.98 -10.80
C ASN A 208 -20.02 -2.24 -11.48
N TYR A 209 -19.95 -3.31 -12.28
CA TYR A 209 -18.88 -3.50 -13.25
C TYR A 209 -19.45 -3.14 -14.63
N ILE A 210 -18.83 -2.16 -15.30
CA ILE A 210 -19.31 -1.64 -16.58
C ILE A 210 -18.26 -1.78 -17.68
N TYR A 211 -18.72 -1.80 -18.93
CA TYR A 211 -17.85 -1.66 -20.10
C TYR A 211 -18.52 -0.80 -21.17
N SER A 212 -17.70 -0.30 -22.09
CA SER A 212 -18.10 0.44 -23.29
C SER A 212 -17.28 -0.09 -24.46
N ASP A 213 -17.93 -0.40 -25.57
CA ASP A 213 -17.27 -0.72 -26.85
C ASP A 213 -16.75 0.54 -27.56
N ASN A 214 -17.10 1.72 -27.05
CA ASN A 214 -16.76 3.05 -27.56
C ASN A 214 -17.35 3.37 -28.94
N GLU A 215 -18.30 2.57 -29.41
CA GLU A 215 -19.02 2.75 -30.65
C GLU A 215 -20.30 3.56 -30.44
N SER A 216 -20.78 4.24 -31.48
CA SER A 216 -22.01 5.04 -31.42
C SER A 216 -23.15 4.37 -32.18
N TYR A 217 -24.32 4.31 -31.56
CA TYR A 217 -25.48 3.58 -32.07
C TYR A 217 -26.74 4.45 -32.05
N PHE A 218 -27.68 4.16 -32.94
CA PHE A 218 -29.06 4.57 -32.69
C PHE A 218 -29.62 3.71 -31.55
N LEU A 219 -30.38 4.30 -30.62
CA LEU A 219 -30.93 3.53 -29.51
C LEU A 219 -31.82 2.37 -30.00
N GLY A 220 -32.52 2.53 -31.13
CA GLY A 220 -33.30 1.46 -31.73
C GLY A 220 -32.48 0.20 -32.07
N GLU A 221 -31.23 0.34 -32.48
CA GLU A 221 -30.33 -0.78 -32.79
C GLU A 221 -29.97 -1.54 -31.51
N LEU A 222 -29.64 -0.80 -30.45
CA LEU A 222 -29.32 -1.35 -29.14
C LEU A 222 -30.49 -2.09 -28.50
N LEU A 223 -31.73 -1.64 -28.73
CA LEU A 223 -32.92 -2.28 -28.18
C LEU A 223 -33.27 -3.61 -28.88
N VAL A 224 -32.88 -3.77 -30.14
CA VAL A 224 -33.16 -4.98 -30.93
C VAL A 224 -32.08 -6.05 -30.72
N SER A 225 -30.82 -5.65 -30.62
CA SER A 225 -29.70 -6.57 -30.42
C SER A 225 -28.71 -5.98 -29.40
N PRO A 226 -29.07 -5.94 -28.10
CA PRO A 226 -28.23 -5.35 -27.08
C PRO A 226 -26.94 -6.16 -26.92
N PRO A 227 -25.75 -5.54 -26.96
CA PRO A 227 -24.52 -6.22 -26.58
C PRO A 227 -24.48 -6.49 -25.07
N GLY A 228 -25.30 -5.78 -24.29
CA GLY A 228 -25.49 -5.97 -22.85
C GLY A 228 -26.62 -5.06 -22.32
N ARG A 229 -26.85 -5.08 -21.01
CA ARG A 229 -27.87 -4.22 -20.39
C ARG A 229 -27.34 -2.78 -20.32
N ILE A 230 -27.94 -1.89 -21.12
CA ILE A 230 -27.64 -0.45 -21.07
C ILE A 230 -27.82 0.05 -19.64
N ILE A 231 -26.86 0.81 -19.13
CA ILE A 231 -26.90 1.29 -17.75
C ILE A 231 -27.87 2.46 -17.56
N SER A 232 -28.38 2.59 -16.34
CA SER A 232 -29.38 3.61 -15.99
C SER A 232 -28.74 4.97 -15.70
N PRO A 233 -29.52 6.07 -15.73
CA PRO A 233 -29.03 7.40 -15.37
C PRO A 233 -28.37 7.47 -13.98
N SER A 234 -28.88 6.74 -12.99
CA SER A 234 -28.30 6.72 -11.63
C SER A 234 -26.94 6.02 -11.57
N VAL A 235 -26.70 5.03 -12.44
CA VAL A 235 -25.40 4.36 -12.57
C VAL A 235 -24.39 5.32 -13.21
N TYR A 236 -24.78 6.07 -14.24
CA TYR A 236 -23.95 7.15 -14.80
C TYR A 236 -23.65 8.26 -13.80
N GLN A 237 -24.63 8.68 -13.00
CA GLN A 237 -24.40 9.66 -11.94
C GLN A 237 -23.39 9.16 -10.90
N SER A 238 -23.44 7.87 -10.55
CA SER A 238 -22.44 7.27 -9.66
C SER A 238 -21.06 7.22 -10.31
N LEU A 239 -20.99 6.89 -11.61
CA LEU A 239 -19.74 6.93 -12.39
C LEU A 239 -19.11 8.32 -12.34
N CYS A 240 -19.87 9.37 -12.70
CA CYS A 240 -19.36 10.74 -12.71
C CYS A 240 -19.05 11.26 -11.30
N ARG A 241 -19.80 10.82 -10.27
CA ARG A 241 -19.52 11.18 -8.88
C ARG A 241 -18.19 10.60 -8.42
N GLU A 242 -17.94 9.32 -8.68
CA GLU A 242 -16.76 8.62 -8.17
C GLU A 242 -15.52 8.88 -9.01
N TRP A 243 -15.68 8.96 -10.34
CA TRP A 243 -14.58 9.03 -11.30
C TRP A 243 -14.36 10.41 -11.92
N GLY A 244 -15.24 11.36 -11.63
CA GLY A 244 -15.17 12.72 -12.14
C GLY A 244 -15.43 12.80 -13.64
N ASN A 245 -14.65 13.65 -14.32
CA ASN A 245 -14.78 13.85 -15.76
C ASN A 245 -14.21 12.64 -16.52
N MET A 246 -15.09 11.90 -17.19
CA MET A 246 -14.72 10.63 -17.81
C MET A 246 -13.81 10.78 -19.05
N SER A 247 -13.72 11.95 -19.68
CA SER A 247 -12.75 12.20 -20.77
C SER A 247 -11.26 12.04 -20.36
N ALA A 248 -10.94 11.98 -19.07
CA ALA A 248 -9.58 11.70 -18.60
C ALA A 248 -9.17 10.21 -18.71
N TYR A 249 -10.11 9.31 -19.00
CA TYR A 249 -9.88 7.88 -19.11
C TYR A 249 -10.00 7.44 -20.57
N SER A 250 -9.07 6.59 -21.01
CA SER A 250 -9.01 6.15 -22.41
C SER A 250 -10.31 5.48 -22.84
N GLY A 251 -10.83 5.85 -24.01
CA GLY A 251 -12.09 5.34 -24.55
C GLY A 251 -13.35 6.05 -24.04
N TRP A 252 -13.28 6.64 -22.86
CA TRP A 252 -14.39 7.30 -22.21
C TRP A 252 -14.53 8.78 -22.59
N GLY A 253 -15.72 9.33 -22.31
CA GLY A 253 -16.07 10.73 -22.54
C GLY A 253 -17.17 10.94 -23.57
N GLY A 254 -17.83 12.09 -23.48
CA GLY A 254 -18.94 12.50 -24.32
C GLY A 254 -20.32 12.01 -23.86
N ASP A 255 -21.21 11.81 -24.84
CA ASP A 255 -22.62 11.51 -24.63
C ASP A 255 -22.93 10.02 -24.79
N TYR A 256 -23.72 9.48 -23.86
CA TYR A 256 -24.11 8.07 -23.81
C TYR A 256 -25.63 7.91 -23.68
N TRP A 257 -26.19 6.94 -24.40
CA TRP A 257 -27.54 6.46 -24.16
C TRP A 257 -27.67 5.85 -22.76
N SER A 258 -28.81 6.11 -22.13
CA SER A 258 -29.19 5.44 -20.89
C SER A 258 -30.39 4.52 -21.09
N SER A 259 -30.65 3.67 -20.11
CA SER A 259 -31.84 2.80 -20.11
C SER A 259 -33.16 3.55 -19.96
N ASP A 260 -33.16 4.85 -19.61
CA ASP A 260 -34.39 5.65 -19.46
C ASP A 260 -34.86 6.17 -20.82
N HIS A 261 -35.95 5.56 -21.33
CA HIS A 261 -36.49 5.87 -22.64
C HIS A 261 -38.02 5.80 -22.66
N ASN A 262 -38.60 6.60 -23.55
CA ASN A 262 -40.03 6.68 -23.81
C ASN A 262 -40.30 6.49 -25.31
N MET A 263 -40.56 5.23 -25.69
CA MET A 263 -40.83 4.86 -27.09
C MET A 263 -42.07 5.57 -27.67
N LYS A 264 -43.07 5.88 -26.85
CA LYS A 264 -44.29 6.57 -27.32
C LYS A 264 -43.99 7.99 -27.80
N HIS A 265 -43.02 8.65 -27.18
CA HIS A 265 -42.61 10.01 -27.55
C HIS A 265 -41.32 10.05 -28.39
N ASN A 266 -40.77 8.89 -28.76
CA ASN A 266 -39.51 8.78 -29.50
C ASN A 266 -38.34 9.53 -28.80
N LEU A 267 -38.29 9.49 -27.47
CA LEU A 267 -37.30 10.17 -26.66
C LEU A 267 -36.57 9.20 -25.75
N ALA A 268 -35.28 9.44 -25.54
CA ALA A 268 -34.50 8.75 -24.52
C ALA A 268 -33.54 9.71 -23.84
N LYS A 269 -33.20 9.39 -22.60
CA LYS A 269 -32.28 10.18 -21.81
C LYS A 269 -30.85 9.82 -22.20
N VAL A 270 -30.08 10.87 -22.43
CA VAL A 270 -28.66 10.85 -22.79
C VAL A 270 -27.88 11.47 -21.65
N MET A 271 -26.82 10.81 -21.22
CA MET A 271 -25.93 11.25 -20.17
C MET A 271 -24.64 11.78 -20.80
N ASN A 272 -24.27 13.02 -20.48
CA ASN A 272 -22.94 13.52 -20.78
C ASN A 272 -22.01 13.15 -19.61
N ILE A 273 -21.12 12.17 -19.80
CA ILE A 273 -20.33 11.61 -18.69
C ILE A 273 -19.09 12.44 -18.32
N ASP A 274 -18.84 13.52 -19.05
CA ASP A 274 -17.80 14.51 -18.70
C ASP A 274 -18.32 15.53 -17.68
N THR A 275 -19.63 15.78 -17.70
CA THR A 275 -20.31 16.79 -16.86
C THR A 275 -21.29 16.19 -15.85
N GLY A 276 -21.72 14.95 -16.04
CA GLY A 276 -22.76 14.29 -15.24
C GLY A 276 -24.19 14.79 -15.53
N ILE A 277 -24.38 15.65 -16.53
CA ILE A 277 -25.67 16.25 -16.88
C ILE A 277 -26.43 15.36 -17.85
N ASP A 278 -27.73 15.24 -17.65
CA ASP A 278 -28.64 14.50 -18.50
C ASP A 278 -29.50 15.41 -19.39
N ARG A 279 -29.96 14.86 -20.51
CA ARG A 279 -30.95 15.51 -21.37
C ARG A 279 -31.76 14.49 -22.15
N TYR A 280 -32.93 14.88 -22.65
CA TYR A 280 -33.68 14.06 -23.59
C TYR A 280 -33.21 14.30 -25.03
N SER A 281 -33.03 13.22 -25.79
CA SER A 281 -32.74 13.25 -27.23
C SER A 281 -33.70 12.34 -27.99
N ARG A 282 -33.90 12.63 -29.28
CA ARG A 282 -34.75 11.83 -30.15
C ARG A 282 -34.01 10.57 -30.60
N ILE A 283 -34.63 9.41 -30.38
CA ILE A 283 -34.03 8.08 -30.58
C ILE A 283 -33.59 7.86 -32.04
N THR A 284 -34.36 8.39 -33.00
CA THR A 284 -34.14 8.16 -34.44
C THR A 284 -33.24 9.18 -35.12
N LEU A 285 -32.76 10.23 -34.42
CA LEU A 285 -32.04 11.34 -35.07
C LEU A 285 -30.55 11.36 -34.76
N HIS A 286 -30.12 10.76 -33.66
CA HIS A 286 -28.74 10.86 -33.19
C HIS A 286 -28.20 9.48 -32.83
N GLN A 287 -26.89 9.34 -32.97
CA GLN A 287 -26.15 8.21 -32.44
C GLN A 287 -25.34 8.68 -31.24
N TYR A 288 -25.35 7.88 -30.19
CA TYR A 288 -24.54 8.10 -28.99
C TYR A 288 -23.92 6.77 -28.58
N LYS A 289 -22.87 6.85 -27.77
CA LYS A 289 -22.25 5.65 -27.18
C LYS A 289 -23.20 4.98 -26.19
N ALA A 290 -22.90 3.78 -25.77
CA ALA A 290 -23.60 3.14 -24.66
C ALA A 290 -22.60 2.38 -23.77
N ALA A 291 -22.88 2.39 -22.48
CA ALA A 291 -22.16 1.57 -21.53
C ALA A 291 -23.12 0.53 -20.97
N TYR A 292 -22.57 -0.63 -20.64
CA TYR A 292 -23.33 -1.82 -20.31
C TYR A 292 -22.85 -2.40 -18.98
N GLN A 293 -23.79 -2.97 -18.23
CA GLN A 293 -23.50 -3.81 -17.08
C GLN A 293 -23.27 -5.25 -17.53
N THR A 294 -22.29 -5.93 -16.94
CA THR A 294 -22.01 -7.35 -17.21
C THR A 294 -22.95 -8.32 -16.48
N LYS A 295 -23.66 -7.86 -15.44
CA LYS A 295 -24.71 -8.59 -14.70
C LYS A 295 -25.92 -7.70 -14.38
#